data_AF-A0AAW1M7T7-F1
#
_entry.id   AF-A0AAW1M7T7-F1
#
_cell.length_a   1.000
_cell.length_b   1.000
_cell.length_c   1.000
_cell.angle_alpha   90.00
_cell.angle_beta   90.00
_cell.angle_gamma   90.00
#
_symmetry.space_group_name_H-M   'P 1'
#
loop_
_entity.id
_entity.type
_entity.pdbx_description
1 polymer ?
#
loop_
_entity_poly.entity_id
_entity_poly.type
_entity_poly.pdbx_seq_one_letter_code
_entity_poly.pdbx_strand_id
1 'polypeptide(L)'
;MLFVSIAATGIFELRWSGISIEDWWRNEQFWVIGGTSAHLFAVFQGLLKVLAGIDTNFTVTSKAADEDGDFAELYLFKWTALLIPPTTVLIVNLVGIVAGVSYAINSGYQSWGPLFGKLFFTLWVILHLYPFLKGLLGRQNRTPTIVIVWSILLASIFSLLWVRINPFMSDPNKISFANQCGINC
;
A
#
# COMPACT_ATOMS: atom_id res chain seq x y z
N MET A 1 -1.33 26.35 -1.08
CA MET A 1 -2.73 26.73 -1.38
C MET A 1 -3.67 25.52 -1.38
N LEU A 2 -3.42 24.48 -2.19
CA LEU A 2 -4.31 23.29 -2.27
C LEU A 2 -4.50 22.56 -0.92
N PHE A 3 -3.43 22.23 -0.19
CA PHE A 3 -3.57 21.56 1.12
C PHE A 3 -4.37 22.38 2.14
N VAL A 4 -4.21 23.71 2.12
CA VAL A 4 -4.93 24.61 3.00
C VAL A 4 -6.41 24.67 2.61
N SER A 5 -6.73 24.68 1.31
CA SER A 5 -8.13 24.68 0.87
C SER A 5 -8.83 23.37 1.23
N ILE A 6 -8.19 22.22 1.01
CA ILE A 6 -8.76 20.91 1.38
C ILE A 6 -9.00 20.84 2.89
N ALA A 7 -8.01 21.25 3.70
CA ALA A 7 -8.16 21.28 5.15
C ALA A 7 -9.30 22.22 5.60
N ALA A 8 -9.40 23.41 5.01
CA ALA A 8 -10.46 24.36 5.32
C ALA A 8 -11.85 23.82 4.94
N THR A 9 -11.98 23.19 3.77
CA THR A 9 -13.24 22.56 3.33
C THR A 9 -13.62 21.40 4.25
N GLY A 10 -12.68 20.52 4.61
CA GLY A 10 -12.94 19.41 5.53
C GLY A 10 -13.40 19.88 6.91
N ILE A 11 -12.77 20.94 7.45
CA ILE A 11 -13.21 21.54 8.74
C ILE A 11 -14.61 22.12 8.63
N PHE A 12 -14.94 22.80 7.52
CA PHE A 12 -16.26 23.37 7.31
C PHE A 12 -17.34 22.29 7.19
N GLU A 13 -17.06 21.23 6.44
CA GLU A 13 -17.96 20.08 6.27
C GLU A 13 -18.22 19.36 7.59
N LEU A 14 -17.19 19.16 8.42
CA LEU A 14 -17.33 18.57 9.76
C LEU A 14 -18.21 19.43 10.67
N ARG A 15 -18.00 20.76 10.68
CA ARG A 15 -18.82 21.66 11.51
C ARG A 15 -20.27 21.71 11.05
N TRP A 16 -20.51 21.69 9.74
CA TRP A 16 -21.86 21.78 9.19
C TRP A 16 -22.63 20.46 9.32
N SER A 17 -21.96 19.33 9.12
CA SER A 17 -22.58 18.00 9.21
C SER A 17 -22.84 17.52 10.64
N GLY A 18 -22.13 18.09 11.63
CA GLY A 18 -22.24 17.65 13.03
C GLY A 18 -21.68 16.24 13.28
N ILE A 19 -20.92 15.70 12.32
CA ILE A 19 -20.32 14.37 12.39
C ILE A 19 -19.00 14.44 13.17
N SER A 20 -18.66 13.38 13.90
CA SER A 20 -17.39 13.30 14.61
C SER A 20 -16.21 13.18 13.63
N ILE A 21 -15.05 13.72 14.00
CA ILE A 21 -13.82 13.59 13.19
C ILE A 21 -13.43 12.13 12.97
N GLU A 22 -13.73 11.26 13.93
CA GLU A 22 -13.44 9.82 13.86
C GLU A 22 -14.29 9.12 12.81
N ASP A 23 -15.58 9.47 12.71
CA ASP A 23 -16.49 8.92 11.71
C ASP A 23 -16.13 9.41 10.31
N TRP A 24 -15.78 10.69 10.17
CA TRP A 24 -15.30 11.26 8.91
C TRP A 24 -14.00 10.57 8.44
N TRP A 25 -13.02 10.42 9.33
CA TRP A 25 -11.78 9.72 9.01
C TRP A 25 -12.03 8.27 8.63
N ARG A 26 -12.90 7.56 9.37
CA ARG A 26 -13.28 6.18 9.05
C ARG A 26 -13.96 6.09 7.67
N ASN A 27 -14.77 7.07 7.31
CA ASN A 27 -15.37 7.16 5.98
C ASN A 27 -14.31 7.35 4.89
N GLU A 28 -13.33 8.22 5.08
CA GLU A 28 -12.21 8.38 4.13
C GLU A 28 -11.42 7.06 3.98
N GLN A 29 -11.14 6.37 5.07
CA GLN A 29 -10.48 5.05 5.04
C GLN A 29 -11.28 4.05 4.20
N PHE A 30 -12.60 3.95 4.42
CA PHE A 30 -13.45 3.06 3.63
C PHE A 30 -13.52 3.46 2.16
N TRP A 31 -13.52 4.76 1.87
CA TRP A 31 -13.50 5.26 0.50
C TRP A 31 -12.22 4.84 -0.24
N VAL A 32 -11.05 4.96 0.40
CA VAL A 32 -9.76 4.52 -0.17
C VAL A 32 -9.73 3.00 -0.37
N ILE A 33 -10.21 2.23 0.62
CA ILE A 33 -10.26 0.77 0.53
C ILE A 33 -11.21 0.33 -0.60
N GLY A 34 -12.41 0.91 -0.69
CA GLY A 34 -13.38 0.63 -1.76
C GLY A 34 -12.83 1.03 -3.13
N GLY A 35 -12.16 2.18 -3.22
CA GLY A 35 -11.48 2.67 -4.41
C GLY A 35 -10.40 1.71 -4.93
N THR A 36 -9.55 1.23 -4.04
CA THR A 36 -8.45 0.30 -4.38
C THR A 36 -8.91 -1.12 -4.66
N SER A 37 -10.15 -1.49 -4.33
CA SER A 37 -10.65 -2.86 -4.43
C SER A 37 -11.87 -2.96 -5.35
N ALA A 38 -13.07 -2.78 -4.80
CA ALA A 38 -14.34 -2.97 -5.50
C ALA A 38 -14.51 -2.05 -6.71
N HIS A 39 -14.13 -0.77 -6.60
CA HIS A 39 -14.24 0.16 -7.72
C HIS A 39 -13.30 -0.22 -8.86
N LEU A 40 -12.05 -0.59 -8.55
CA LEU A 40 -11.09 -1.05 -9.54
C LEU A 40 -11.60 -2.30 -10.27
N PHE A 41 -12.14 -3.27 -9.52
CA PHE A 41 -12.73 -4.48 -10.09
C PHE A 41 -13.93 -4.17 -10.99
N ALA A 42 -14.83 -3.28 -10.55
CA ALA A 42 -15.98 -2.86 -11.35
C ALA A 42 -15.58 -2.19 -12.67
N VAL A 43 -14.53 -1.35 -12.65
CA VAL A 43 -13.98 -0.73 -13.87
C VAL A 43 -13.43 -1.78 -14.83
N PHE A 44 -12.64 -2.74 -14.33
CA PHE A 44 -12.12 -3.83 -15.17
C PHE A 44 -13.24 -4.67 -15.78
N GLN A 45 -14.26 -5.01 -15.00
CA GLN A 45 -15.43 -5.73 -15.50
C GLN A 45 -16.19 -4.94 -16.57
N GLY A 46 -16.42 -3.65 -16.34
CA GLY A 46 -17.05 -2.77 -17.32
C GLY A 46 -16.26 -2.68 -18.62
N LEU A 47 -14.93 -2.56 -18.53
CA LEU A 47 -14.05 -2.50 -19.69
C LEU A 47 -14.07 -3.82 -20.49
N LEU A 48 -13.99 -4.97 -19.80
CA LEU A 48 -14.06 -6.29 -20.45
C LEU A 48 -15.42 -6.50 -21.14
N LYS A 49 -16.51 -6.03 -20.54
CA LYS A 49 -17.84 -6.08 -21.15
C LYS A 49 -17.90 -5.25 -22.44
N VAL A 50 -17.37 -4.03 -22.40
CA VAL A 50 -17.40 -3.11 -23.55
C VAL A 50 -16.47 -3.55 -24.68
N LEU A 51 -15.26 -4.03 -24.35
CA LEU A 51 -14.23 -4.34 -25.35
C LEU A 51 -14.29 -5.79 -25.86
N ALA A 52 -14.60 -6.75 -24.99
CA ALA A 52 -14.55 -8.17 -25.32
C ALA A 52 -15.94 -8.79 -25.55
N GLY A 53 -17.02 -8.05 -25.31
CA GLY A 53 -18.40 -8.54 -25.45
C GLY A 53 -18.73 -9.70 -24.52
N ILE A 54 -17.91 -9.95 -23.48
CA ILE A 54 -18.14 -10.99 -22.49
C ILE A 54 -19.30 -10.53 -21.62
N ASP A 55 -20.37 -11.31 -21.54
CA ASP A 55 -21.45 -11.11 -20.57
C ASP A 55 -20.88 -11.32 -19.16
N THR A 56 -20.40 -10.23 -18.56
CA THR A 56 -20.03 -10.22 -17.15
C THR A 56 -21.33 -10.35 -16.35
N ASN A 57 -21.68 -11.58 -15.98
CA ASN A 57 -22.84 -11.84 -15.15
C ASN A 57 -22.59 -11.20 -13.78
N PHE A 58 -23.16 -10.01 -13.57
CA PHE A 58 -23.48 -9.52 -12.24
C PHE A 58 -24.57 -10.45 -11.72
N THR A 59 -24.17 -11.63 -11.24
CA THR A 59 -25.04 -12.41 -10.34
C THR A 59 -25.19 -11.55 -9.09
N VAL A 60 -26.21 -10.70 -9.11
CA VAL A 60 -26.76 -10.04 -7.93
C VAL A 60 -27.08 -11.19 -7.00
N THR A 61 -26.31 -11.34 -5.92
CA THR A 61 -26.59 -12.36 -4.92
C THR A 61 -27.95 -12.04 -4.33
N SER A 62 -29.00 -12.69 -4.81
CA SER A 62 -30.25 -12.77 -4.08
C SER A 62 -29.92 -13.34 -2.70
N LYS A 63 -30.42 -12.70 -1.64
CA LYS A 63 -30.50 -13.32 -0.31
C LYS A 63 -31.44 -14.52 -0.40
N ALA A 64 -30.97 -15.61 -0.98
CA ALA A 64 -31.53 -16.93 -0.82
C ALA A 64 -30.33 -17.78 -0.42
N ALA A 65 -30.31 -18.15 0.86
CA ALA A 65 -29.59 -19.34 1.27
C ALA A 65 -30.11 -20.48 0.38
N ASP A 66 -29.23 -21.20 -0.29
CA ASP A 66 -29.25 -22.66 -0.32
C ASP A 66 -28.02 -23.22 -1.03
N GLU A 67 -27.33 -24.06 -0.26
CA GLU A 67 -26.54 -25.27 -0.54
C GLU A 67 -25.58 -25.39 -1.75
N ASP A 68 -24.37 -25.83 -1.38
CA ASP A 68 -23.38 -26.62 -2.13
C ASP A 68 -22.38 -25.96 -3.10
N GLY A 69 -21.16 -25.80 -2.57
CA GLY A 69 -19.88 -26.02 -3.25
C GLY A 69 -19.40 -24.94 -4.21
N ASP A 70 -20.14 -24.71 -5.29
CA ASP A 70 -19.65 -23.97 -6.47
C ASP A 70 -19.71 -22.44 -6.25
N PHE A 71 -20.75 -21.97 -5.54
CA PHE A 71 -20.85 -20.58 -5.13
C PHE A 71 -19.90 -20.23 -3.98
N ALA A 72 -19.52 -21.21 -3.15
CA ALA A 72 -18.53 -21.01 -2.10
C ALA A 72 -17.15 -20.76 -2.71
N GLU A 73 -16.76 -21.53 -3.73
CA GLU A 73 -15.50 -21.30 -4.46
C GLU A 73 -15.52 -19.98 -5.23
N LEU A 74 -16.63 -19.63 -5.89
CA LEU A 74 -16.77 -18.33 -6.57
C LEU A 74 -16.76 -17.14 -5.60
N TYR A 75 -17.35 -17.29 -4.41
CA TYR A 75 -17.32 -16.28 -3.34
C TYR A 75 -15.93 -16.15 -2.73
N LEU A 76 -15.22 -17.27 -2.53
CA LEU A 76 -13.83 -17.29 -2.09
C LEU A 76 -12.92 -16.63 -3.13
N PHE A 77 -13.08 -16.93 -4.42
CA PHE A 77 -12.30 -16.33 -5.50
C PHE A 77 -12.56 -14.82 -5.60
N LYS A 78 -13.83 -14.39 -5.57
CA LYS A 78 -14.21 -12.96 -5.56
C LYS A 78 -13.62 -12.23 -4.36
N TRP A 79 -13.72 -12.81 -3.17
CA TRP A 79 -13.15 -12.24 -1.95
C TRP A 79 -11.63 -12.11 -2.07
N THR A 80 -10.95 -13.18 -2.49
CA THR A 80 -9.48 -13.20 -2.60
C THR A 80 -9.00 -12.18 -3.64
N ALA A 81 -9.65 -12.12 -4.81
CA ALA A 81 -9.31 -11.16 -5.87
C ALA A 81 -9.50 -9.70 -5.43
N LEU A 82 -10.52 -9.41 -4.62
CA LEU A 82 -10.78 -8.05 -4.12
C LEU A 82 -9.72 -7.57 -3.12
N LEU A 83 -9.08 -8.50 -2.39
CA LEU A 83 -8.05 -8.21 -1.42
C LEU A 83 -6.66 -8.03 -2.03
N ILE A 84 -6.41 -8.58 -3.23
CA ILE A 84 -5.08 -8.55 -3.88
C ILE A 84 -4.58 -7.11 -4.09
N PRO A 85 -5.35 -6.18 -4.68
CA PRO A 85 -4.81 -4.84 -4.95
C PRO A 85 -4.48 -4.05 -3.66
N PRO A 86 -5.37 -3.96 -2.64
CA PRO A 86 -5.03 -3.26 -1.40
C PRO A 86 -3.87 -3.89 -0.64
N THR A 87 -3.76 -5.22 -0.60
CA THR A 87 -2.62 -5.91 0.03
C THR A 87 -1.32 -5.64 -0.72
N THR A 88 -1.34 -5.64 -2.06
CA THR A 88 -0.17 -5.33 -2.88
C THR A 88 0.31 -3.90 -2.65
N VAL A 89 -0.61 -2.93 -2.65
CA VAL A 89 -0.30 -1.52 -2.34
C VAL A 89 0.35 -1.41 -0.96
N LEU A 90 -0.19 -2.10 0.05
CA LEU A 90 0.36 -2.09 1.39
C LEU A 90 1.80 -2.66 1.43
N ILE A 91 2.03 -3.83 0.83
CA ILE A 91 3.34 -4.50 0.82
C ILE A 91 4.39 -3.63 0.11
N VAL A 92 4.06 -3.10 -1.06
CA VAL A 92 4.98 -2.24 -1.84
C VAL A 92 5.34 -0.98 -1.06
N ASN A 93 4.38 -0.36 -0.38
CA ASN A 93 4.63 0.82 0.46
C ASN A 93 5.55 0.47 1.64
N LEU A 94 5.33 -0.65 2.33
CA LEU A 94 6.19 -1.10 3.44
C LEU A 94 7.63 -1.39 2.98
N VAL A 95 7.81 -2.10 1.86
CA VAL A 95 9.13 -2.34 1.27
C VAL A 95 9.80 -1.03 0.87
N GLY A 96 9.04 -0.08 0.32
CA GLY A 96 9.52 1.25 -0.03
C GLY A 96 10.06 2.05 1.15
N ILE A 97 9.41 1.97 2.33
CA ILE A 97 9.93 2.58 3.57
C ILE A 97 11.29 1.98 3.92
N VAL A 98 11.37 0.64 3.99
CA VAL A 98 12.60 -0.05 4.42
C VAL A 98 13.75 0.25 3.47
N ALA A 99 13.51 0.16 2.16
CA ALA A 99 14.52 0.46 1.14
C ALA A 99 14.94 1.94 1.15
N GLY A 100 13.98 2.86 1.25
CA GLY A 100 14.24 4.30 1.26
C GLY A 100 15.04 4.76 2.49
N VAL A 101 14.68 4.26 3.68
CA VAL A 101 15.42 4.54 4.91
C VAL A 101 16.83 3.94 4.86
N SER A 102 16.96 2.69 4.40
CA SER A 102 18.27 2.03 4.27
C SER A 102 19.20 2.81 3.33
N TYR A 103 18.67 3.29 2.20
CA TYR A 103 19.42 4.13 1.27
C TYR A 103 19.85 5.47 1.89
N ALA A 104 18.96 6.14 2.63
CA ALA A 104 19.28 7.44 3.22
C ALA A 104 20.30 7.36 4.37
N ILE A 105 20.29 6.26 5.13
CA ILE A 105 21.33 5.99 6.13
C ILE A 105 22.70 5.85 5.45
N ASN A 106 22.77 5.19 4.29
CA ASN A 106 24.04 4.95 3.60
C ASN A 106 24.54 6.14 2.75
N SER A 107 23.64 7.05 2.36
CA SER A 107 23.94 8.14 1.41
C SER A 107 24.15 9.52 2.05
N GLY A 108 24.07 9.61 3.39
CA GLY A 108 24.30 10.85 4.14
C GLY A 108 23.11 11.82 4.18
N TYR A 109 23.27 12.94 4.89
CA TYR A 109 22.17 13.84 5.30
C TYR A 109 21.37 14.46 4.13
N GLN A 110 22.01 14.72 2.99
CA GLN A 110 21.35 15.34 1.82
C GLN A 110 20.19 14.51 1.25
N SER A 111 20.20 13.19 1.48
CA SER A 111 19.15 12.28 1.01
C SER A 111 17.86 12.32 1.84
N TRP A 112 17.89 12.89 3.05
CA TRP A 112 16.77 12.87 4.00
C TRP A 112 15.65 13.84 3.64
N GLY A 113 15.97 15.00 3.06
CA GLY A 113 14.98 15.99 2.64
C GLY A 113 13.97 15.42 1.63
N PRO A 114 14.42 14.87 0.49
CA PRO A 114 13.53 14.22 -0.47
C PRO A 114 12.84 12.96 0.09
N LEU A 115 13.51 12.23 0.99
CA LEU A 115 12.92 11.04 1.61
C LEU A 115 11.72 11.38 2.50
N PHE A 116 11.77 12.51 3.24
CA PHE A 116 10.68 12.91 4.15
C PHE A 116 9.32 12.99 3.43
N GLY A 117 9.27 13.65 2.27
CA GLY A 117 8.04 13.73 1.48
C GLY A 117 7.54 12.36 1.04
N LYS A 118 8.43 11.48 0.59
CA LYS A 118 8.09 10.10 0.19
C LYS A 118 7.53 9.31 1.36
N LEU A 119 8.20 9.36 2.52
CA LEU A 119 7.75 8.68 3.74
C LEU A 119 6.39 9.21 4.21
N PHE A 120 6.14 10.51 4.12
CA PHE A 120 4.86 11.10 4.48
C PHE A 120 3.70 10.51 3.66
N PHE A 121 3.82 10.46 2.33
CA PHE A 121 2.78 9.89 1.48
C PHE A 121 2.62 8.38 1.68
N THR A 122 3.71 7.65 1.82
CA THR A 122 3.69 6.21 2.06
C THR A 122 3.04 5.87 3.41
N LEU A 123 3.35 6.64 4.48
CA LEU A 123 2.68 6.50 5.77
C LEU A 123 1.21 6.89 5.72
N TRP A 124 0.86 7.97 4.99
CA TRP A 124 -0.52 8.37 4.78
C TRP A 124 -1.37 7.25 4.16
N VAL A 125 -0.84 6.57 3.13
CA VAL A 125 -1.50 5.41 2.50
C VAL A 125 -1.65 4.25 3.47
N ILE A 126 -0.60 3.93 4.25
CA ILE A 126 -0.66 2.85 5.26
C ILE A 126 -1.70 3.17 6.34
N LEU A 127 -1.79 4.42 6.80
CA LEU A 127 -2.80 4.86 7.76
C LEU A 127 -4.22 4.70 7.23
N HIS A 128 -4.45 4.96 5.94
CA HIS A 128 -5.77 4.73 5.32
C HIS A 128 -6.11 3.24 5.20
N LEU A 129 -5.12 2.40 4.93
CA LEU A 129 -5.27 0.94 4.82
C LEU A 129 -5.21 0.20 6.17
N TYR A 130 -4.97 0.90 7.29
CA TYR A 130 -4.88 0.29 8.61
C TYR A 130 -6.13 -0.53 9.05
N PRO A 131 -7.39 -0.05 8.90
CA PRO A 131 -8.56 -0.86 9.23
C PRO A 131 -8.69 -2.11 8.35
N PHE A 132 -8.25 -2.03 7.08
CA PHE A 132 -8.17 -3.19 6.19
C PHE A 132 -7.16 -4.22 6.71
N LEU A 133 -5.95 -3.77 7.09
CA LEU A 133 -4.93 -4.63 7.69
C LEU A 133 -5.44 -5.30 8.98
N LYS A 134 -6.12 -4.53 9.85
CA LYS A 134 -6.77 -5.08 11.05
C LYS A 134 -7.83 -6.14 10.72
N GLY A 135 -8.63 -5.91 9.67
CA GLY A 135 -9.62 -6.88 9.20
C GLY A 135 -8.99 -8.19 8.71
N LEU A 136 -7.88 -8.10 7.96
CA LEU A 136 -7.14 -9.26 7.46
C LEU A 136 -6.52 -10.07 8.61
N LEU A 137 -5.81 -9.38 9.52
CA LEU A 137 -5.18 -10.01 10.70
C LEU A 137 -6.21 -10.53 11.72
N GLY A 138 -7.38 -9.92 11.82
CA GLY A 138 -8.46 -10.38 12.70
C GLY A 138 -9.10 -11.69 12.22
N ARG A 139 -9.10 -11.94 10.90
CA ARG A 139 -9.59 -13.20 10.31
C ARG A 139 -8.53 -14.31 10.40
N GLN A 140 -7.25 -13.94 10.32
CA GLN A 140 -6.10 -14.82 10.49
C GLN A 140 -5.70 -14.89 11.97
N ASN A 141 -6.45 -15.64 12.78
CA ASN A 141 -6.24 -15.89 14.23
C ASN A 141 -4.94 -15.34 14.85
N ARG A 142 -5.09 -14.40 15.80
CA ARG A 142 -4.07 -13.89 16.75
C ARG A 142 -2.63 -14.15 16.33
N THR A 143 -2.13 -13.49 15.27
CA THR A 143 -0.69 -13.46 15.02
C THR A 143 -0.02 -12.87 16.26
N PRO A 144 0.76 -13.65 17.03
CA PRO A 144 1.24 -13.19 18.32
C PRO A 144 2.23 -12.05 18.08
N THR A 145 2.12 -10.97 18.84
CA THR A 145 2.94 -9.75 18.70
C THR A 145 4.44 -10.06 18.63
N ILE A 146 4.87 -11.12 19.32
CA ILE A 146 6.24 -11.65 19.28
C ILE A 146 6.71 -11.96 17.85
N VAL A 147 5.89 -12.59 17.01
CA VAL A 147 6.25 -12.96 15.64
C VAL A 147 6.40 -11.72 14.76
N ILE A 148 5.55 -10.71 14.96
CA ILE A 148 5.65 -9.43 14.25
C ILE A 148 6.98 -8.74 14.58
N VAL A 149 7.33 -8.68 15.87
CA VAL A 149 8.59 -8.07 16.33
C VAL A 149 9.80 -8.78 15.72
N TRP A 150 9.86 -10.11 15.79
CA TRP A 150 10.96 -10.88 15.21
C TRP A 150 11.07 -10.72 13.68
N SER A 151 9.93 -10.64 12.98
CA SER A 151 9.91 -10.45 11.53
C SER A 151 10.49 -9.09 11.14
N ILE A 152 10.15 -8.02 11.87
CA ILE A 152 10.70 -6.67 11.64
C ILE A 152 12.21 -6.65 11.92
N LEU A 153 12.64 -7.28 13.02
CA LEU A 153 14.05 -7.39 13.38
C LEU A 153 14.86 -8.11 12.29
N LEU A 154 14.36 -9.26 11.84
CA LEU A 154 15.02 -10.05 10.81
C LEU A 154 15.06 -9.31 9.45
N ALA A 155 13.95 -8.66 9.06
CA ALA A 155 13.89 -7.88 7.83
C ALA A 155 14.85 -6.68 7.83
N SER A 156 15.02 -6.01 8.97
CA SER A 156 15.97 -4.89 9.09
C SER A 156 17.43 -5.37 8.96
N ILE A 157 17.78 -6.49 9.61
CA ILE A 157 19.11 -7.13 9.47
C ILE A 157 19.37 -7.52 8.01
N PHE A 158 18.44 -8.21 7.35
CA PHE A 158 18.59 -8.58 5.94
C PHE A 158 18.72 -7.38 5.01
N SER A 159 17.97 -6.31 5.27
CA SER A 159 18.05 -5.08 4.46
C SER A 159 19.42 -4.40 4.59
N LEU A 160 19.96 -4.33 5.81
CA LEU A 160 21.30 -3.77 6.06
C LEU A 160 22.40 -4.63 5.44
N LEU A 161 22.31 -5.97 5.57
CA LEU A 161 23.25 -6.89 4.95
C LEU A 161 23.20 -6.81 3.43
N TRP A 162 22.00 -6.78 2.85
CA TRP A 162 21.81 -6.65 1.40
C TRP A 162 22.50 -5.39 0.89
N VAL A 163 22.25 -4.23 1.49
CA VAL A 163 22.87 -2.96 1.10
C VAL A 163 24.40 -2.99 1.21
N ARG A 164 24.95 -3.70 2.20
CA ARG A 164 26.40 -3.83 2.41
C ARG A 164 27.08 -4.80 1.44
N ILE A 165 26.39 -5.86 1.05
CA ILE A 165 26.95 -6.91 0.18
C ILE A 165 26.71 -6.59 -1.29
N ASN A 166 25.72 -5.75 -1.62
CA ASN A 166 25.30 -5.50 -2.99
C ASN A 166 26.45 -4.95 -3.87
N PRO A 167 26.99 -5.74 -4.82
CA PRO A 167 28.08 -5.29 -5.68
C PRO A 167 27.59 -4.32 -6.79
N PHE A 168 26.27 -4.14 -6.91
CA PHE A 168 25.64 -3.32 -7.96
C PHE A 168 25.37 -1.87 -7.53
N MET A 169 25.59 -1.51 -6.25
CA MET A 169 25.70 -0.10 -5.88
C MET A 169 27.13 0.34 -6.15
N SER A 170 27.28 1.24 -7.12
CA SER A 170 28.57 1.81 -7.49
C SER A 170 29.28 2.33 -6.25
N ASP A 171 30.44 1.75 -5.93
CA ASP A 171 31.31 2.27 -4.89
C ASP A 171 31.61 3.74 -5.25
N PRO A 172 31.25 4.73 -4.42
CA PRO A 172 31.54 6.14 -4.70
C PRO A 172 33.04 6.36 -4.91
N ASN A 173 33.90 5.49 -4.37
CA ASN A 173 35.33 5.50 -4.66
C ASN A 173 35.66 5.01 -6.07
N LYS A 174 34.96 4.01 -6.62
CA LYS A 174 35.17 3.59 -8.02
C LYS A 174 34.76 4.66 -9.02
N ILE A 175 33.71 5.44 -8.74
CA ILE A 175 33.29 6.55 -9.61
C ILE A 175 34.31 7.70 -9.56
N SER A 176 34.87 8.01 -8.39
CA SER A 176 35.92 9.03 -8.27
C SER A 176 37.23 8.60 -8.93
N PHE A 177 37.62 7.32 -8.87
CA PHE A 177 38.76 6.78 -9.62
C PHE A 177 38.53 6.77 -11.15
N ALA A 178 37.32 6.48 -11.62
CA ALA A 178 36.98 6.52 -13.04
C ALA A 178 36.99 7.96 -13.60
N ASN A 179 36.57 8.95 -12.82
CA ASN A 179 36.60 10.37 -13.21
C ASN A 179 38.01 10.99 -13.13
N GLN A 180 38.93 10.41 -12.34
CA GLN A 180 40.34 10.83 -12.31
C GLN A 180 41.19 10.21 -13.42
N CYS A 181 40.74 9.10 -14.02
CA CYS A 181 41.36 8.54 -15.21
C CYS A 181 40.77 9.21 -16.47
N GLY A 182 41.09 10.49 -16.64
CA GLY A 182 40.69 11.25 -17.83
C GLY A 182 41.41 10.76 -19.08
N ILE A 183 40.65 10.31 -20.08
CA ILE A 183 40.85 10.35 -21.55
C ILE A 183 42.31 10.25 -22.11
N ASN A 184 43.24 9.62 -21.40
CA ASN A 184 44.60 9.30 -21.86
C ASN A 184 45.10 8.07 -21.09
N CYS A 185 44.48 6.93 -21.41
CA CYS A 185 45.08 5.61 -21.24
C CYS A 185 45.52 5.11 -22.61
#